data_AF-A0A971NI80-F1
#
_entry.id   AF-A0A971NI80-F1
#
_cell.length_a   1.000
_cell.length_b   1.000
_cell.length_c   1.000
_cell.angle_alpha   90.00
_cell.angle_beta   90.00
_cell.angle_gamma   90.00
#
_symmetry.space_group_name_H-M   'P 1'
#
loop_
_entity.id
_entity.type
_entity.pdbx_description
1 polymer ?
#
loop_
_entity_poly.entity_id
_entity_poly.type
_entity_poly.pdbx_seq_one_letter_code
_entity_poly.pdbx_strand_id
1 'polypeptide(L)'
;STFPIEMAEEMAKLPGLIWKLWTSQAEECKADGFYLFSTREDAENRAAFAKKAFPRAPGLSNVKTEIHDVMEDLSRVTRAPIDLPANPSL
;
A
#
# COMPACT_ATOMS: atom_id res chain seq x y z
N SER A 1 -8.71 -3.30 -15.89
CA SER A 1 -9.64 -3.72 -14.83
C SER A 1 -9.63 -2.68 -13.72
N THR A 2 -10.79 -2.20 -13.31
CA THR A 2 -10.91 -1.18 -12.25
C THR A 2 -11.11 -1.91 -10.92
N PHE A 3 -10.33 -1.56 -9.90
CA PHE A 3 -10.54 -2.05 -8.54
C PHE A 3 -11.81 -1.39 -7.95
N PRO A 4 -12.70 -2.13 -7.27
CA PRO A 4 -13.92 -1.57 -6.67
C PRO A 4 -13.58 -0.69 -5.46
N ILE A 5 -14.42 0.31 -5.16
CA ILE A 5 -14.20 1.27 -4.05
C ILE A 5 -14.21 0.56 -2.69
N GLU A 6 -15.04 -0.46 -2.53
CA GLU A 6 -15.14 -1.29 -1.33
C GLU A 6 -13.80 -1.95 -0.99
N MET A 7 -12.96 -2.22 -1.99
CA MET A 7 -11.59 -2.70 -1.75
C MET A 7 -10.71 -1.63 -1.09
N ALA A 8 -10.90 -0.36 -1.44
CA ALA A 8 -10.19 0.75 -0.79
C ALA A 8 -10.66 0.93 0.66
N GLU A 9 -11.95 0.76 0.92
CA GLU A 9 -12.53 0.82 2.28
C GLU A 9 -11.97 -0.30 3.18
N GLU A 10 -11.89 -1.53 2.69
CA GLU A 10 -11.29 -2.64 3.44
C GLU A 10 -9.78 -2.44 3.67
N MET A 11 -9.07 -1.88 2.68
CA MET A 11 -7.65 -1.55 2.85
C MET A 11 -7.45 -0.44 3.90
N ALA A 12 -8.36 0.55 3.96
CA ALA A 12 -8.30 1.65 4.92
C ALA A 12 -8.46 1.19 6.38
N LYS A 13 -9.00 -0.01 6.62
CA LYS A 13 -9.15 -0.63 7.94
C LYS A 13 -7.91 -1.41 8.41
N LEU A 14 -6.86 -1.50 7.58
CA LEU A 14 -5.66 -2.23 7.95
C LEU A 14 -5.00 -1.59 9.18
N PRO A 15 -4.62 -2.39 10.20
CA PRO A 15 -3.92 -1.87 11.37
C PRO A 15 -2.68 -1.08 10.96
N GLY A 16 -2.53 0.10 11.57
CA GLY A 16 -1.39 0.97 11.37
C GLY A 16 -1.26 1.59 9.98
N LEU A 17 -2.19 1.37 9.04
CA LEU A 17 -2.13 2.03 7.73
C LEU A 17 -2.41 3.53 7.87
N ILE A 18 -1.47 4.35 7.41
CA ILE A 18 -1.64 5.81 7.36
C ILE A 18 -2.30 6.19 6.03
N TRP A 19 -1.71 5.75 4.91
CA TRP A 19 -2.29 5.93 3.58
C TRP A 19 -1.79 4.87 2.60
N LYS A 20 -2.51 4.77 1.49
CA LYS A 20 -2.15 3.96 0.33
C LYS A 20 -2.31 4.77 -0.95
N LEU A 21 -1.30 4.72 -1.82
CA LEU A 21 -1.38 5.18 -3.19
C LEU A 21 -1.57 3.99 -4.12
N TRP A 22 -2.54 4.08 -5.03
CA TRP A 22 -2.84 3.07 -6.03
C TRP A 22 -2.30 3.51 -7.39
N THR A 23 -1.56 2.66 -8.07
CA THR A 23 -1.04 2.95 -9.41
C THR A 23 -1.22 1.76 -10.34
N SER A 24 -1.38 2.04 -11.63
CA SER A 24 -1.44 1.01 -12.66
C SER A 24 -0.81 1.51 -13.95
N GLN A 25 -0.17 0.61 -14.67
CA GLN A 25 0.37 0.84 -16.00
C GLN A 25 -0.23 -0.20 -16.93
N ALA A 26 -1.22 0.23 -17.71
CA ALA A 26 -2.05 -0.68 -18.49
C ALA A 26 -1.26 -1.36 -19.61
N GLU A 27 -0.32 -0.63 -20.23
CA GLU A 27 0.54 -1.10 -21.31
C GLU A 27 1.43 -2.26 -20.88
N GLU A 28 1.81 -2.30 -19.61
CA GLU A 28 2.64 -3.35 -19.00
C GLU A 28 1.83 -4.39 -18.21
N CYS A 29 0.49 -4.28 -18.21
CA CYS A 29 -0.40 -5.09 -17.36
C CYS A 29 0.03 -5.10 -15.88
N LYS A 30 0.52 -3.95 -15.39
CA LYS A 30 1.10 -3.82 -14.05
C LYS A 30 0.22 -2.98 -13.15
N ALA A 31 0.10 -3.40 -11.89
CA ALA A 31 -0.49 -2.60 -10.82
C ALA A 31 0.46 -2.59 -9.63
N ASP A 32 0.68 -1.42 -9.05
CA ASP A 32 1.51 -1.25 -7.86
C ASP A 32 0.71 -0.52 -6.78
N GLY A 33 1.17 -0.67 -5.55
CA GLY A 33 0.62 0.06 -4.42
C GLY A 33 1.76 0.50 -3.51
N PHE A 34 1.77 1.79 -3.17
CA PHE A 34 2.67 2.34 -2.17
C PHE A 34 1.89 2.52 -0.88
N TYR A 35 2.48 2.10 0.23
CA TYR A 35 1.83 2.08 1.53
C TYR A 35 2.73 2.80 2.53
N LEU A 36 2.13 3.59 3.41
CA LEU A 36 2.79 4.07 4.62
C LEU A 36 2.11 3.47 5.83
N PHE A 37 2.90 2.84 6.70
CA PHE A 37 2.44 2.26 7.96
C PHE A 37 3.10 2.97 9.13
N SER A 38 2.38 3.03 10.25
CA SER A 38 2.87 3.58 11.52
C SER A 38 3.95 2.73 12.17
N THR A 39 3.98 1.43 11.87
CA THR A 39 4.98 0.49 12.39
C THR A 39 5.53 -0.39 11.27
N ARG A 40 6.76 -0.86 11.46
CA ARG A 40 7.38 -1.83 10.55
C ARG A 40 6.65 -3.18 10.56
N GLU A 41 6.17 -3.61 11.73
CA GLU A 41 5.44 -4.86 11.90
C GLU A 41 4.18 -4.91 11.03
N ASP A 42 3.39 -3.84 10.99
CA ASP A 42 2.18 -3.75 10.15
C ASP A 42 2.54 -3.85 8.65
N ALA A 43 3.63 -3.20 8.23
CA ALA A 43 4.13 -3.28 6.85
C ALA A 43 4.57 -4.71 6.49
N GLU A 44 5.29 -5.38 7.39
CA GLU A 44 5.73 -6.77 7.22
C GLU A 44 4.56 -7.74 7.13
N ASN A 45 3.56 -7.58 8.01
CA ASN A 45 2.32 -8.36 7.99
C ASN A 45 1.58 -8.19 6.66
N ARG A 46 1.46 -6.96 6.17
CA ARG A 46 0.80 -6.69 4.87
C ARG A 46 1.57 -7.29 3.69
N ALA A 47 2.90 -7.19 3.70
CA ALA A 47 3.77 -7.75 2.68
C ALA A 47 3.69 -9.29 2.65
N ALA A 48 3.70 -9.94 3.82
CA ALA A 48 3.53 -11.38 3.94
C ALA A 48 2.17 -11.83 3.41
N PHE A 49 1.09 -11.11 3.74
CA PHE A 49 -0.23 -11.36 3.19
C PHE A 49 -0.26 -11.24 1.66
N ALA A 50 0.30 -10.17 1.08
CA ALA A 50 0.36 -9.99 -0.39
C ALA A 50 1.05 -11.18 -1.07
N LYS A 51 2.24 -11.55 -0.58
CA LYS A 51 3.02 -12.67 -1.13
C LYS A 51 2.29 -14.00 -1.07
N LYS A 52 1.47 -14.23 -0.04
CA LYS A 52 0.70 -15.47 0.13
C LYS A 52 -0.60 -15.48 -0.69
N ALA A 53 -1.34 -14.39 -0.69
CA ALA A 53 -2.71 -14.32 -1.21
C ALA A 53 -2.76 -14.01 -2.71
N PHE A 54 -1.96 -13.04 -3.19
CA PHE A 54 -2.08 -12.53 -4.56
C PHE A 54 -1.72 -13.56 -5.64
N PRO A 55 -0.69 -14.43 -5.48
CA PRO A 55 -0.42 -15.47 -6.47
C PRO A 55 -1.53 -16.52 -6.61
N ARG A 56 -2.47 -16.58 -5.66
CA ARG A 56 -3.63 -17.49 -5.70
C ARG A 56 -4.84 -16.87 -6.38
N ALA A 57 -4.82 -15.56 -6.63
CA ALA A 57 -5.90 -14.85 -7.28
C ALA A 57 -5.76 -14.95 -8.82
N PRO A 58 -6.85 -15.27 -9.54
CA PRO A 58 -6.82 -15.31 -11.00
C PRO A 58 -6.36 -13.98 -11.60
N GLY A 59 -5.43 -14.05 -12.57
CA GLY A 59 -4.92 -12.87 -13.28
C GLY A 59 -3.82 -12.08 -12.55
N LEU A 60 -3.42 -12.48 -11.33
CA LEU A 60 -2.29 -11.90 -10.63
C LEU A 60 -1.09 -12.84 -10.64
N SER A 61 0.07 -12.32 -11.01
CA SER A 61 1.34 -13.06 -11.01
C SER A 61 2.51 -12.11 -10.71
N ASN A 62 3.71 -12.65 -10.54
CA ASN A 62 4.94 -11.87 -10.36
C ASN A 62 4.90 -10.86 -9.20
N VAL A 63 4.25 -11.25 -8.10
CA VAL A 63 4.06 -10.40 -6.92
C VAL A 63 5.41 -10.13 -6.25
N LYS A 64 5.76 -8.85 -6.15
CA LYS A 64 6.95 -8.37 -5.43
C LYS A 64 6.52 -7.43 -4.30
N THR A 65 7.22 -7.50 -3.18
CA THR A 65 7.03 -6.55 -2.06
C THR A 65 8.39 -6.19 -1.49
N GLU A 66 8.57 -4.91 -1.20
CA GLU A 66 9.77 -4.35 -0.59
C GLU A 66 9.36 -3.46 0.59
N ILE A 67 10.22 -3.36 1.59
CA ILE A 67 9.99 -2.57 2.81
C ILE A 67 11.21 -1.69 3.01
N HIS A 68 10.96 -0.39 3.13
CA HIS A 68 11.96 0.66 3.25
C HIS A 68 11.60 1.56 4.42
N ASP A 69 12.60 2.15 5.06
CA ASP A 69 12.38 3.18 6.06
C ASP A 69 12.24 4.56 5.39
N VAL A 70 11.44 5.43 5.98
CA VAL A 70 11.18 6.77 5.42
C VAL A 70 12.30 7.73 5.83
N MET A 71 12.92 8.39 4.84
CA MET A 71 13.79 9.54 5.10
C MET A 71 12.93 10.78 5.37
N GLU A 72 12.48 10.94 6.62
CA GLU A 72 11.43 11.91 6.97
C GLU A 72 11.75 13.35 6.57
N ASP A 73 12.92 13.88 6.93
CA ASP A 73 13.28 15.28 6.66
C ASP A 73 13.23 15.62 5.16
N LEU A 74 13.81 14.76 4.31
CA LEU A 74 13.79 14.94 2.85
C LEU A 74 12.38 14.78 2.28
N SER A 75 11.61 13.86 2.86
CA SER A 75 10.24 13.58 2.45
C SER A 75 9.32 14.76 2.77
N ARG A 76 9.50 15.41 3.93
CA ARG A 76 8.79 16.64 4.31
C ARG A 76 9.05 17.77 3.33
N VAL A 77 10.32 18.00 2.97
CA VAL A 77 10.71 19.03 1.98
C VAL A 77 10.00 18.82 0.64
N THR A 78 9.79 17.57 0.24
CA THR A 78 9.12 17.20 -1.01
C THR A 78 7.62 16.94 -0.88
N ARG A 79 7.02 17.31 0.27
CA ARG A 79 5.57 17.28 0.54
C ARG A 79 4.99 15.86 0.58
N ALA A 80 5.81 14.86 0.93
CA ALA A 80 5.31 13.52 1.17
C ALA A 80 4.27 13.56 2.31
N PRO A 81 3.15 12.83 2.19
CA PRO A 81 2.05 12.89 3.15
C PRO A 81 2.32 12.08 4.43
N ILE A 82 3.48 12.28 5.07
CA ILE A 82 3.92 11.48 6.24
C ILE A 82 3.35 12.00 7.57
N ASP A 83 2.81 13.22 7.57
CA ASP A 83 2.16 13.85 8.73
C ASP A 83 0.64 13.74 8.70
N LEU A 84 0.09 13.03 7.71
CA LEU A 84 -1.35 12.81 7.70
C LEU A 84 -1.71 12.01 8.95
N PRO A 85 -2.76 12.42 9.69
CA PRO A 85 -3.29 11.56 10.74
C PRO A 85 -3.67 10.22 10.10
N ALA A 86 -3.37 9.12 10.79
CA ALA A 86 -3.81 7.81 10.35
C ALA A 86 -5.34 7.84 10.24
N ASN A 87 -5.85 7.75 9.01
CA ASN A 87 -7.26 7.66 8.63
C ASN A 87 -8.23 8.45 9.54
N PRO A 88 -8.31 9.79 9.43
CA PRO A 88 -9.08 10.62 10.37
C PRO A 88 -10.61 10.55 10.23
N SER A 89 -11.13 9.82 9.23
CA SER A 89 -12.53 9.93 8.79
C SER A 89 -13.25 8.59 8.56
N LEU A 90 -12.69 7.49 9.08
CA LEU A 90 -13.32 6.15 9.14
C LEU A 90 -13.20 5.60 10.56
#